data_AF-A0A0Q7W4U2-F1
#
_entry.id   AF-A0A0Q7W4U2-F1
#
_cell.length_a   1.000
_cell.length_b   1.000
_cell.length_c   1.000
_cell.angle_alpha   90.00
_cell.angle_beta   90.00
_cell.angle_gamma   90.00
#
_symmetry.space_group_name_H-M   'P 1'
#
loop_
_entity.id
_entity.type
_entity.pdbx_description
1 polymer ?
#
loop_
_entity_poly.entity_id
_entity_poly.type
_entity_poly.pdbx_seq_one_letter_code
_entity_poly.pdbx_strand_id
1 'polypeptide(L)'
;MNNASITVPEGQLLNLIEKLGSLAWRKYQQRFPEVWKDSKFQPEDRSGYPPFISFRFENEDPELVAQLKKAVDNFDGAVVWIMGGHKRDPLPGTNWIICPKRFWEISDSQLGLGVSAGKYLAEHDPSFGPIAYDDLLALTKYLNKIF
;
A
#
# COMPACT_ATOMS: atom_id res chain seq x y z
N MET A 1 10.55 -14.85 -12.30
CA MET A 1 10.68 -15.68 -11.07
C MET A 1 9.27 -15.99 -10.60
N ASN A 2 8.94 -17.25 -10.30
CA ASN A 2 7.64 -17.59 -9.70
C ASN A 2 7.61 -17.00 -8.30
N ASN A 3 7.06 -15.80 -8.17
CA ASN A 3 6.83 -15.15 -6.90
C ASN A 3 5.74 -15.94 -6.17
N ALA A 4 6.09 -16.57 -5.04
CA ALA A 4 5.11 -17.25 -4.21
C ALA A 4 3.95 -16.30 -3.87
N SER A 5 2.72 -16.85 -3.91
CA SER A 5 1.51 -16.12 -3.55
C SER A 5 1.62 -15.62 -2.11
N ILE A 6 1.34 -14.33 -1.89
CA ILE A 6 1.35 -13.74 -0.55
C ILE A 6 0.11 -14.23 0.20
N THR A 7 0.32 -14.96 1.29
CA THR A 7 -0.78 -15.53 2.09
C THR A 7 -1.29 -14.57 3.15
N VAL A 8 -0.44 -13.65 3.64
CA VAL A 8 -0.83 -12.68 4.66
C VAL A 8 -1.82 -11.65 4.09
N PRO A 9 -2.94 -11.35 4.79
CA PRO A 9 -3.99 -10.43 4.35
C PRO A 9 -3.49 -9.11 3.75
N GLU A 10 -2.48 -8.52 4.39
CA GLU A 10 -1.94 -7.19 4.12
C GLU A 10 -1.33 -7.05 2.71
N GLY A 11 -0.90 -8.17 2.13
CA GLY A 11 -0.30 -8.20 0.80
C GLY A 11 -1.12 -8.96 -0.24
N GLN A 12 -2.31 -9.48 0.10
CA GLN A 12 -3.09 -10.30 -0.85
C GLN A 12 -3.50 -9.54 -2.11
N LEU A 13 -3.76 -8.23 -2.03
CA LEU A 13 -4.08 -7.41 -3.20
C LEU A 13 -2.91 -7.37 -4.21
N LEU A 14 -1.66 -7.50 -3.78
CA LEU A 14 -0.54 -7.62 -4.74
C LEU A 14 -0.62 -8.88 -5.59
N ASN A 15 -1.21 -9.97 -5.09
CA ASN A 15 -1.40 -11.17 -5.91
C ASN A 15 -2.43 -10.93 -7.03
N LEU A 16 -3.47 -10.12 -6.77
CA LEU A 16 -4.42 -9.70 -7.81
C LEU A 16 -3.72 -8.81 -8.83
N ILE A 17 -2.98 -7.79 -8.37
CA ILE A 17 -2.27 -6.86 -9.26
C ILE A 17 -1.24 -7.60 -10.14
N GLU A 18 -0.51 -8.57 -9.58
CA GLU A 18 0.44 -9.41 -10.34
C GLU A 18 -0.25 -10.25 -11.43
N LYS A 19 -1.51 -10.68 -11.22
CA LYS A 19 -2.28 -11.39 -12.26
C LYS A 19 -2.71 -10.46 -13.40
N LEU A 20 -2.91 -9.18 -13.10
CA LEU A 20 -3.25 -8.17 -14.11
C LEU A 20 -2.05 -7.81 -14.98
N GLY A 21 -0.84 -7.86 -14.42
CA GLY A 21 0.42 -7.68 -15.15
C GLY A 21 1.63 -7.96 -14.27
N SER A 22 2.71 -8.49 -14.87
CA SER A 22 3.95 -8.82 -14.17
C SER A 22 4.51 -7.62 -13.42
N LEU A 23 4.93 -7.81 -12.16
CA LEU A 23 5.48 -6.75 -11.33
C LEU A 23 7.01 -6.80 -11.28
N ALA A 24 7.64 -5.71 -11.73
CA ALA A 24 9.08 -5.50 -11.59
C ALA A 24 9.50 -5.29 -10.13
N TRP A 25 8.57 -4.78 -9.32
CA TRP A 25 8.80 -4.50 -7.91
C TRP A 25 7.48 -4.40 -7.15
N ARG A 26 7.47 -4.81 -5.89
CA ARG A 26 6.31 -4.75 -5.01
C ARG A 26 6.70 -4.67 -3.54
N LYS A 27 5.86 -4.01 -2.73
CA LYS A 27 5.97 -3.87 -1.27
C LYS A 27 4.59 -3.65 -0.68
N TYR A 28 4.38 -4.06 0.57
CA TYR A 28 3.18 -3.74 1.33
C TYR A 28 3.56 -3.44 2.78
N GLN A 29 2.69 -2.72 3.50
CA GLN A 29 2.89 -2.42 4.92
C GLN A 29 2.53 -3.62 5.78
N GLN A 30 3.53 -4.16 6.48
CA GLN A 30 3.31 -5.21 7.48
C GLN A 30 2.95 -4.62 8.84
N ARG A 31 2.02 -5.26 9.57
CA ARG A 31 1.74 -4.89 10.98
C ARG A 31 2.84 -5.33 11.93
N PHE A 32 3.53 -6.42 11.64
CA PHE A 32 4.60 -6.95 12.48
C PHE A 32 5.87 -7.25 11.67
N PRO A 33 6.52 -6.24 11.05
CA PRO A 33 7.76 -6.45 10.33
C PRO A 33 8.90 -6.78 11.31
N GLU A 34 9.86 -7.58 10.84
CA GLU A 34 11.13 -7.75 11.51
C GLU A 34 12.02 -6.52 11.27
N VAL A 35 12.42 -5.86 12.35
CA VAL A 35 13.31 -4.69 12.31
C VAL A 35 14.61 -5.02 13.02
N TRP A 36 15.72 -4.53 12.47
CA TRP A 36 17.03 -4.67 13.09
C TRP A 36 17.16 -3.66 14.25
N LYS A 37 17.16 -4.16 15.49
CA LYS A 37 17.32 -3.37 16.72
C LYS A 37 18.19 -4.14 17.70
N ASP A 38 19.12 -3.43 18.35
CA ASP A 38 20.03 -4.02 19.36
C ASP A 38 20.76 -5.27 18.86
N SER A 39 21.29 -5.20 17.63
CA SER A 39 22.05 -6.28 16.98
C SER A 39 21.28 -7.58 16.74
N LYS A 40 19.94 -7.53 16.71
CA LYS A 40 19.08 -8.66 16.34
C LYS A 40 17.83 -8.20 15.58
N PHE A 41 17.22 -9.11 14.82
CA PHE A 41 15.88 -8.89 14.29
C PHE A 41 14.85 -9.07 15.39
N GLN A 42 13.94 -8.11 15.51
CA GLN A 42 12.84 -8.14 16.47
C GLN A 42 11.55 -7.73 15.76
N PRO A 43 10.41 -8.37 16.06
CA PRO A 43 9.13 -7.90 15.55
C PRO A 43 8.81 -6.53 16.17
N GLU A 44 8.40 -5.58 15.35
CA GLU A 44 7.89 -4.28 15.81
C GLU A 44 6.39 -4.20 15.54
N ASP A 45 5.61 -3.82 16.55
CA ASP A 45 4.19 -3.57 16.36
C ASP A 45 3.98 -2.25 15.61
N ARG A 46 3.43 -2.37 14.40
CA ARG A 46 3.00 -1.29 13.52
C ARG A 46 1.52 -1.38 13.19
N SER A 47 0.71 -2.00 14.06
CA SER A 47 -0.74 -2.15 13.85
C SER A 47 -1.47 -0.80 13.76
N GLY A 48 -0.94 0.24 14.41
CA GLY A 48 -1.45 1.62 14.29
C GLY A 48 -1.06 2.32 12.98
N TYR A 49 -0.09 1.79 12.23
CA TYR A 49 0.33 2.40 10.97
C TYR A 49 -0.71 2.03 9.89
N PRO A 50 -1.14 2.98 9.06
CA PRO A 50 -2.06 2.69 7.97
C PRO A 50 -1.44 1.73 6.96
N PRO A 51 -2.24 0.81 6.38
CA PRO A 51 -1.77 -0.04 5.30
C PRO A 51 -1.43 0.79 4.06
N PHE A 52 -0.45 0.29 3.30
CA PHE A 52 -0.26 0.68 1.92
C PHE A 52 0.20 -0.53 1.11
N ILE A 53 -0.01 -0.45 -0.19
CA ILE A 53 0.50 -1.38 -1.18
C ILE A 53 1.20 -0.58 -2.25
N SER A 54 2.46 -0.91 -2.53
CA SER A 54 3.25 -0.25 -3.57
C SER A 54 3.74 -1.27 -4.58
N PHE A 55 3.73 -0.89 -5.85
CA PHE A 55 4.12 -1.79 -6.93
C PHE A 55 4.59 -1.02 -8.16
N ARG A 56 5.24 -1.73 -9.06
CA ARG A 56 5.64 -1.24 -10.38
C ARG A 56 5.52 -2.39 -11.37
N PHE A 57 4.82 -2.16 -12.48
CA PHE A 57 4.73 -3.13 -13.57
C PHE A 57 6.08 -3.25 -14.31
N GLU A 58 6.38 -4.43 -14.85
CA GLU A 58 7.47 -4.61 -15.81
C GLU A 58 7.15 -3.89 -17.12
N ASN A 59 5.93 -4.08 -17.62
CA ASN A 59 5.38 -3.40 -18.79
C ASN A 59 4.05 -2.79 -18.39
N GLU A 60 4.02 -1.46 -18.28
CA GLU A 60 2.83 -0.73 -17.86
C GLU A 60 1.84 -0.61 -19.02
N ASP A 61 0.60 -1.06 -18.79
CA ASP A 61 -0.54 -0.77 -19.64
C ASP A 61 -1.32 0.42 -19.05
N PRO A 62 -1.31 1.59 -19.72
CA PRO A 62 -2.01 2.79 -19.23
C PRO A 62 -3.51 2.60 -19.08
N GLU A 63 -4.14 1.76 -19.91
CA GLU A 63 -5.59 1.51 -19.83
C GLU A 63 -5.92 0.70 -18.58
N LEU A 64 -5.18 -0.39 -18.34
CA LEU A 64 -5.30 -1.19 -17.12
C LEU A 64 -5.05 -0.35 -15.87
N VAL A 65 -4.02 0.50 -15.87
CA VAL A 65 -3.73 1.42 -14.76
C VAL A 65 -4.89 2.38 -14.51
N ALA A 66 -5.47 2.96 -15.57
CA ALA A 66 -6.60 3.87 -15.44
C ALA A 66 -7.85 3.14 -14.88
N GLN A 67 -8.11 1.91 -15.33
CA GLN A 67 -9.20 1.09 -14.81
C GLN A 67 -8.99 0.74 -13.33
N LEU A 68 -7.79 0.28 -12.97
CA LEU A 68 -7.45 -0.05 -11.58
C LEU A 68 -7.57 1.17 -10.67
N LYS A 69 -7.03 2.32 -11.10
CA LYS A 69 -7.14 3.58 -10.36
C LYS A 69 -8.60 3.97 -10.16
N LYS A 70 -9.43 3.93 -11.21
CA LYS A 70 -10.86 4.24 -11.11
C LYS A 70 -11.59 3.27 -10.18
N ALA A 71 -11.25 1.98 -10.21
CA ALA A 71 -11.85 0.99 -9.32
C ALA A 71 -11.50 1.30 -7.85
N VAL A 72 -10.23 1.58 -7.55
CA VAL A 72 -9.78 1.98 -6.20
C VAL A 72 -10.48 3.26 -5.74
N ASP A 73 -10.50 4.30 -6.57
CA ASP A 73 -11.09 5.60 -6.23
C ASP A 73 -12.64 5.52 -6.03
N ASN A 74 -13.30 4.51 -6.61
CA ASN A 74 -14.75 4.27 -6.48
C ASN A 74 -15.12 3.31 -5.33
N PHE A 75 -14.14 2.72 -4.64
CA PHE A 75 -14.42 1.81 -3.54
C PHE A 75 -14.98 2.60 -2.35
N ASP A 76 -16.23 2.29 -1.98
CA ASP A 76 -16.93 2.88 -0.84
C ASP A 76 -16.65 2.04 0.43
N GLY A 77 -15.54 2.38 1.08
CA GLY A 77 -15.05 1.73 2.29
C GLY A 77 -15.22 2.57 3.54
N ALA A 78 -14.75 2.05 4.67
CA ALA A 78 -14.69 2.79 5.93
C ALA A 78 -13.72 3.98 5.87
N VAL A 79 -12.70 3.91 5.01
CA VAL A 79 -11.82 5.04 4.69
C VAL A 79 -11.80 5.27 3.18
N VAL A 80 -11.47 6.50 2.77
CA VAL A 80 -11.31 6.81 1.34
C VAL A 80 -9.97 6.26 0.87
N TRP A 81 -9.97 5.45 -0.18
CA TRP A 81 -8.78 4.90 -0.82
C TRP A 81 -8.42 5.68 -2.08
N ILE A 82 -7.13 5.71 -2.39
CA ILE A 82 -6.63 6.27 -3.66
C ILE A 82 -5.54 5.38 -4.24
N MET A 83 -5.33 5.51 -5.55
CA MET A 83 -4.11 5.08 -6.22
C MET A 83 -3.30 6.29 -6.70
N GLY A 84 -2.07 6.44 -6.19
CA GLY A 84 -1.14 7.51 -6.52
C GLY A 84 0.10 6.99 -7.26
N GLY A 85 0.69 7.80 -8.14
CA GLY A 85 1.86 7.42 -8.94
C GLY A 85 3.03 8.37 -8.74
N HIS A 86 4.23 7.83 -8.54
CA HIS A 86 5.49 8.56 -8.53
C HIS A 86 6.37 8.08 -9.68
N LYS A 87 6.63 8.97 -10.66
CA LYS A 87 7.61 8.72 -11.70
C LYS A 87 9.00 8.63 -11.09
N ARG A 88 9.82 7.72 -11.60
CA ARG A 88 11.14 7.44 -11.03
C ARG A 88 12.25 8.25 -11.70
N ASP A 89 12.04 9.52 -12.01
CA ASP A 89 13.02 10.28 -12.79
C ASP A 89 14.41 10.29 -12.13
N PRO A 90 15.50 9.91 -12.85
CA PRO A 90 15.60 9.66 -14.30
C PRO A 90 15.43 8.19 -14.75
N LEU A 91 15.07 7.29 -13.84
CA LEU A 91 14.84 5.86 -14.10
C LEU A 91 13.46 5.59 -14.73
N PRO A 92 13.32 4.52 -15.53
CA PRO A 92 12.04 4.17 -16.14
C PRO A 92 11.02 3.61 -15.15
N GLY A 93 9.74 3.75 -15.53
CA GLY A 93 8.58 3.22 -14.84
C GLY A 93 8.03 4.11 -13.73
N THR A 94 6.80 3.81 -13.32
CA THR A 94 6.10 4.50 -12.25
C THR A 94 6.01 3.61 -11.02
N ASN A 95 6.34 4.13 -9.84
CA ASN A 95 5.98 3.48 -8.59
C ASN A 95 4.55 3.89 -8.23
N TRP A 96 3.64 2.93 -8.29
CA TRP A 96 2.27 3.11 -7.85
C TRP A 96 2.14 2.77 -6.37
N ILE A 97 1.22 3.45 -5.70
CA ILE A 97 0.79 3.13 -4.35
C ILE A 97 -0.72 3.18 -4.26
N ILE A 98 -1.29 2.17 -3.61
CA ILE A 98 -2.68 2.14 -3.14
C ILE A 98 -2.63 2.30 -1.63
N CYS A 99 -3.29 3.34 -1.13
CA CYS A 99 -3.30 3.65 0.30
C CYS A 99 -4.53 4.49 0.67
N PRO A 100 -4.84 4.59 1.98
CA PRO A 100 -5.84 5.54 2.44
C PRO A 100 -5.45 6.97 2.08
N LYS A 101 -6.41 7.75 1.56
CA LYS A 101 -6.21 9.13 1.10
C LYS A 101 -5.54 10.02 2.15
N ARG A 102 -5.96 9.89 3.41
CA ARG A 102 -5.39 10.67 4.52
C ARG A 102 -3.90 10.38 4.75
N PHE A 103 -3.43 9.16 4.50
CA PHE A 103 -2.01 8.83 4.57
C PHE A 103 -1.22 9.53 3.46
N TRP A 104 -1.79 9.62 2.26
CA TRP A 104 -1.17 10.30 1.11
C TRP A 104 -1.13 11.82 1.23
N GLU A 105 -2.13 12.42 1.88
CA GLU A 105 -2.22 13.88 2.04
C GLU A 105 -1.26 14.46 3.08
N ILE A 106 -0.65 13.62 3.92
CA ILE A 106 0.35 14.08 4.88
C ILE A 106 1.64 14.38 4.13
N SER A 107 1.94 15.67 4.02
CA SER A 107 3.18 16.13 3.39
C SER A 107 4.37 15.89 4.32
N ASP A 108 5.48 15.37 3.77
CA ASP A 108 6.76 15.28 4.49
C ASP A 108 7.23 16.63 5.05
N SER A 109 6.83 17.75 4.44
CA SER A 109 7.15 19.10 4.92
C SER A 109 6.43 19.48 6.22
N GLN A 110 5.35 18.77 6.57
CA GLN A 110 4.57 18.96 7.79
C GLN A 110 5.04 18.04 8.92
N LEU A 111 5.90 17.07 8.61
CA LEU A 111 6.41 16.10 9.56
C LEU A 111 7.72 16.63 10.17
N GLY A 112 7.85 16.51 11.49
CA GLY A 112 9.14 16.74 12.15
C GLY A 112 10.22 15.81 11.60
N LEU A 113 11.50 16.20 11.72
CA LEU A 113 12.64 15.40 11.29
C LEU A 113 12.53 13.93 11.76
N GLY A 114 12.45 13.00 10.81
CA GLY A 114 12.42 11.56 11.08
C GLY A 114 11.05 10.97 11.42
N VAL A 115 9.97 11.75 11.38
CA VAL A 115 8.60 11.22 11.52
C VAL A 115 8.07 10.83 10.15
N SER A 116 7.61 9.60 9.99
CA SER A 116 6.90 9.17 8.77
C SER A 116 5.41 9.45 8.89
N ALA A 117 4.70 9.62 7.77
CA ALA A 117 3.25 9.81 7.76
C ALA A 117 2.51 8.68 8.51
N GLY A 118 3.02 7.45 8.41
CA GLY A 118 2.45 6.30 9.10
C GLY A 118 2.63 6.37 10.62
N LYS A 119 3.81 6.81 11.08
CA LYS A 119 4.07 7.03 12.51
C LYS A 119 3.22 8.18 13.06
N TYR A 120 3.13 9.28 12.30
CA TYR A 120 2.29 10.42 12.66
C TYR A 120 0.83 10.00 12.84
N LEU A 121 0.26 9.24 11.90
CA LEU A 121 -1.12 8.75 12.03
C LEU A 121 -1.27 7.77 13.20
N ALA A 122 -0.31 6.88 13.43
CA ALA A 122 -0.37 5.96 14.58
C ALA A 122 -0.38 6.72 15.93
N GLU A 123 0.30 7.86 16.02
CA GLU A 123 0.37 8.68 17.24
C GLU A 123 -0.84 9.62 17.41
N HIS A 124 -1.33 10.22 16.32
CA HIS A 124 -2.40 11.23 16.36
C HIS A 124 -3.81 10.67 16.09
N ASP A 125 -3.92 9.50 15.47
CA ASP A 125 -5.16 8.76 15.23
C ASP A 125 -4.91 7.24 15.23
N PRO A 126 -4.66 6.65 16.42
CA PRO A 126 -4.27 5.23 16.54
C PRO A 126 -5.34 4.26 16.05
N SER A 127 -6.61 4.67 15.99
CA SER A 127 -7.70 3.86 15.44
C SER A 127 -7.69 3.75 13.92
N PHE A 128 -7.05 4.70 13.23
CA PHE A 128 -7.07 4.76 11.77
C PHE A 128 -6.42 3.54 11.11
N GLY A 129 -5.26 3.09 11.61
CA GLY A 129 -4.55 1.93 11.10
C GLY A 129 -5.40 0.65 11.11
N PRO A 130 -5.92 0.23 12.27
CA PRO A 130 -6.81 -0.94 12.38
C PRO A 130 -8.03 -0.88 11.46
N ILE A 131 -8.73 0.26 11.42
CA ILE A 131 -9.90 0.45 10.54
C ILE A 131 -9.50 0.28 9.07
N ALA A 132 -8.40 0.90 8.65
CA ALA A 132 -7.93 0.81 7.28
C ALA A 132 -7.44 -0.61 6.92
N TYR A 133 -6.95 -1.40 7.86
CA TYR A 133 -6.58 -2.81 7.61
C TYR A 133 -7.80 -3.69 7.35
N ASP A 134 -8.88 -3.52 8.13
CA ASP A 134 -10.13 -4.22 7.87
C ASP A 134 -10.73 -3.81 6.52
N ASP A 135 -10.63 -2.51 6.20
CA ASP A 135 -11.09 -1.96 4.93
C ASP A 135 -10.26 -2.43 3.72
N LEU A 136 -8.96 -2.65 3.89
CA LEU A 136 -8.08 -3.23 2.86
C LEU A 136 -8.56 -4.63 2.43
N LEU A 137 -9.07 -5.43 3.38
CA LEU A 137 -9.62 -6.74 3.06
C LEU A 137 -10.90 -6.62 2.21
N ALA A 138 -11.74 -5.65 2.52
CA ALA A 138 -12.94 -5.34 1.74
C ALA A 138 -12.58 -4.82 0.34
N LEU A 139 -11.62 -3.90 0.23
CA LEU A 139 -11.08 -3.40 -1.04
C LEU A 139 -10.53 -4.54 -1.89
N THR A 140 -9.74 -5.44 -1.29
CA THR A 140 -9.18 -6.60 -1.99
C THR A 140 -10.28 -7.48 -2.57
N LYS A 141 -11.33 -7.77 -1.80
CA LYS A 141 -12.49 -8.55 -2.28
C LYS A 141 -13.27 -7.82 -3.36
N TYR A 142 -13.42 -6.51 -3.24
CA TYR A 142 -14.11 -5.67 -4.22
C TYR A 142 -13.37 -5.68 -5.56
N LEU A 143 -12.05 -5.44 -5.57
CA LEU A 143 -11.26 -5.45 -6.80
C LEU A 143 -11.23 -6.83 -7.47
N ASN A 144 -11.18 -7.93 -6.69
CA ASN A 144 -11.29 -9.30 -7.23
C ASN A 144 -12.64 -9.61 -7.91
N LYS A 145 -13.69 -8.78 -7.73
CA LYS A 145 -14.97 -8.95 -8.45
C LYS A 145 -15.01 -8.18 -9.77
N ILE A 146 -14.12 -7.22 -9.95
CA ILE A 146 -14.06 -6.33 -11.12
C ILE A 146 -13.11 -6.90 -12.17
N PHE A 147 -12.02 -7.51 -11.72
CA PHE A 147 -10.93 -8.07 -12.51
C PHE A 147 -10.87 -9.59 -12.36
#